data_AF-A0A915YDC3-F1
#
_entry.id   AF-A0A915YDC3-F1
#
_cell.length_a   1.000
_cell.length_b   1.000
_cell.length_c   1.000
_cell.angle_alpha   90.00
_cell.angle_beta   90.00
_cell.angle_gamma   90.00
#
_symmetry.space_group_name_H-M   'P 1'
#
loop_
_entity.id
_entity.type
_entity.pdbx_description
1 polymer ?
#
loop_
_entity_poly.entity_id
_entity_poly.type
_entity_poly.pdbx_seq_one_letter_code
_entity_poly.pdbx_strand_id
1 'polypeptide(L)'
;MKVRVFFPVGNQYYLPSPWVEINGERSFEPVENQPQYKLAAVVEQAVQKGTAIIDKSMSMGDCYNVKAITPRASNKENSDKVEYSQIEVIIETATDAEAKVCLGMSDLGLEIFDGAQVVKGSPVIGGTFKDNTLNVIGRLANHGLLQITGARFLASNDNVYSYSPRFKTYSHVGEVINDKRLHYPKSSSNDENTEIRTMDSNYLTEKGLSLVLDGMNFIEFTVPVGEELTITLYTAFTPIR
;
A
#
# COMPACT_ATOMS: atom_id res chain seq x y z
N MET A 1 0.87 -22.79 25.26
CA MET A 1 1.49 -23.46 24.08
C MET A 1 1.88 -22.37 23.12
N LYS A 2 3.17 -22.23 22.76
CA LYS A 2 3.60 -21.14 21.87
C LYS A 2 2.86 -21.22 20.53
N VAL A 3 2.34 -20.08 20.08
CA VAL A 3 1.57 -19.95 18.83
C VAL A 3 2.33 -19.09 17.84
N ARG A 4 2.14 -19.32 16.54
CA ARG A 4 2.62 -18.40 15.51
C ARG A 4 1.45 -17.57 15.02
N VAL A 5 1.66 -16.27 14.91
CA VAL A 5 0.64 -15.33 14.45
C VAL A 5 1.01 -14.90 13.04
N PHE A 6 0.02 -14.91 12.15
CA PHE A 6 0.16 -14.32 10.83
C PHE A 6 -0.81 -13.14 10.72
N PHE A 7 -0.30 -11.97 10.38
CA PHE A 7 -1.10 -10.76 10.24
C PHE A 7 -1.39 -10.47 8.76
N PRO A 8 -2.57 -9.94 8.42
CA PRO A 8 -2.92 -9.63 7.04
C PRO A 8 -2.10 -8.45 6.52
N VAL A 9 -1.50 -8.60 5.35
CA VAL A 9 -0.87 -7.51 4.58
C VAL A 9 -1.70 -7.06 3.38
N GLY A 10 -2.68 -7.88 2.97
CA GLY A 10 -3.67 -7.58 1.93
C GLY A 10 -4.90 -8.47 2.08
N ASN A 11 -5.71 -8.58 1.01
CA ASN A 11 -6.94 -9.38 1.04
C ASN A 11 -6.69 -10.89 1.14
N GLN A 12 -5.62 -11.37 0.52
CA GLN A 12 -5.32 -12.80 0.44
C GLN A 12 -3.97 -13.18 1.04
N TYR A 13 -3.20 -12.21 1.53
CA TYR A 13 -1.82 -12.42 1.97
C TYR A 13 -1.65 -12.13 3.45
N TYR A 14 -0.96 -13.05 4.12
CA TYR A 14 -0.59 -12.95 5.51
C TYR A 14 0.93 -13.13 5.67
N LEU A 15 1.52 -12.37 6.58
CA LEU A 15 2.93 -12.51 6.97
C LEU A 15 3.06 -13.01 8.40
N PRO A 16 4.07 -13.84 8.71
CA PRO A 16 4.35 -14.21 10.10
C PRO A 16 4.75 -12.97 10.89
N SER A 17 4.24 -12.85 12.11
CA SER A 17 4.49 -11.72 12.99
C SER A 17 5.88 -11.77 13.63
N PRO A 18 6.42 -10.63 14.10
CA PRO A 18 7.43 -10.64 15.15
C PRO A 18 6.89 -11.24 16.45
N TRP A 19 7.74 -11.32 17.47
CA TRP A 19 7.31 -11.65 18.84
C TRP A 19 6.16 -10.75 19.27
N VAL A 20 5.04 -11.36 19.64
CA VAL A 20 3.88 -10.70 20.23
C VAL A 20 3.43 -11.48 21.47
N GLU A 21 2.95 -10.76 22.47
CA GLU A 21 2.36 -11.37 23.66
C GLU A 21 0.86 -11.56 23.44
N ILE A 22 0.40 -12.81 23.52
CA ILE A 22 -1.02 -13.16 23.44
C ILE A 22 -1.39 -13.81 24.76
N ASN A 23 -2.31 -13.17 25.49
CA ASN A 23 -2.80 -13.66 26.78
C ASN A 23 -1.67 -13.96 27.79
N GLY A 24 -0.60 -13.16 27.79
CA GLY A 24 0.55 -13.33 28.67
C GLY A 24 1.55 -14.41 28.25
N GLU A 25 1.33 -15.09 27.12
CA GLU A 25 2.31 -16.01 26.52
C GLU A 25 2.94 -15.38 25.25
N ARG A 26 4.27 -15.49 25.13
CA ARG A 26 4.99 -15.03 23.92
C ARG A 26 4.77 -16.01 22.75
N SER A 27 4.51 -15.46 21.56
CA SER A 27 4.43 -16.20 20.28
C SER A 27 5.77 -16.84 19.89
N PHE A 28 5.88 -17.52 18.75
CA PHE A 28 7.19 -17.94 18.22
C PHE A 28 8.04 -16.75 17.75
N GLU A 29 9.37 -16.96 17.73
CA GLU A 29 10.35 -16.04 17.14
C GLU A 29 10.02 -15.72 15.67
N PRO A 30 10.27 -14.48 15.21
CA PRO A 30 10.30 -14.17 13.79
C PRO A 30 11.37 -15.02 13.09
N VAL A 31 11.14 -15.31 11.81
CA VAL A 31 12.13 -15.97 10.97
C VAL A 31 13.24 -14.94 10.64
N GLU A 32 14.50 -15.38 10.52
CA GLU A 32 15.63 -14.50 10.14
C GLU A 32 15.31 -13.66 8.88
N ASN A 33 15.87 -12.44 8.82
CA ASN A 33 15.71 -11.44 7.75
C ASN A 33 14.38 -10.66 7.67
N GLN A 34 13.54 -10.67 8.71
CA GLN A 34 12.43 -9.72 8.79
C GLN A 34 12.86 -8.38 9.41
N PRO A 35 12.28 -7.23 8.98
CA PRO A 35 12.51 -5.96 9.63
C PRO A 35 12.12 -6.10 11.10
N GLN A 36 13.13 -6.03 11.97
CA GLN A 36 12.96 -6.02 13.40
C GLN A 36 12.46 -4.63 13.78
N TYR A 37 11.40 -4.58 14.58
CA TYR A 37 10.82 -3.43 15.26
C TYR A 37 9.59 -2.73 14.62
N LYS A 38 8.66 -2.38 15.53
CA LYS A 38 7.39 -1.62 15.39
C LYS A 38 6.11 -2.33 14.92
N LEU A 39 6.07 -3.66 14.84
CA LEU A 39 4.85 -4.40 14.46
C LEU A 39 4.04 -5.01 15.64
N ALA A 40 4.56 -5.03 16.87
CA ALA A 40 3.89 -5.74 17.97
C ALA A 40 2.46 -5.23 18.24
N ALA A 41 2.28 -3.93 18.41
CA ALA A 41 0.96 -3.32 18.66
C ALA A 41 -0.01 -3.50 17.48
N VAL A 42 0.48 -3.46 16.23
CA VAL A 42 -0.35 -3.69 15.03
C VAL A 42 -0.82 -5.14 14.96
N VAL A 43 0.07 -6.08 15.29
CA VAL A 43 -0.27 -7.50 15.32
C VAL A 43 -1.21 -7.80 16.48
N GLU A 44 -0.98 -7.23 17.66
CA GLU A 44 -1.88 -7.34 18.82
C GLU A 44 -3.28 -6.82 18.49
N GLN A 45 -3.39 -5.67 17.82
CA GLN A 45 -4.67 -5.17 17.33
C GLN A 45 -5.30 -6.11 16.29
N ALA A 46 -4.52 -6.67 15.36
CA ALA A 46 -5.03 -7.61 14.37
C ALA A 46 -5.56 -8.90 15.01
N VAL A 47 -4.90 -9.37 16.07
CA VAL A 47 -5.33 -10.50 16.91
C VAL A 47 -6.61 -10.16 17.67
N GLN A 48 -6.68 -9.00 18.33
CA GLN A 48 -7.89 -8.53 19.02
C GLN A 48 -9.09 -8.40 18.08
N LYS A 49 -8.86 -7.93 16.85
CA LYS A 49 -9.90 -7.80 15.81
C LYS A 49 -10.27 -9.13 15.15
N GLY A 50 -9.61 -10.24 15.49
CA GLY A 50 -9.86 -11.56 14.88
C GLY A 50 -9.43 -11.67 13.42
N THR A 51 -8.62 -10.72 12.94
CA THR A 51 -8.16 -10.64 11.55
C THR A 51 -6.82 -11.34 11.32
N ALA A 52 -6.09 -11.65 12.41
CA ALA A 52 -4.86 -12.43 12.35
C ALA A 52 -5.16 -13.94 12.37
N ILE A 53 -4.34 -14.72 11.66
CA ILE A 53 -4.37 -16.18 11.71
C ILE A 53 -3.49 -16.64 12.88
N ILE A 54 -4.03 -17.45 13.77
CA ILE A 54 -3.29 -18.06 14.88
C ILE A 54 -3.07 -19.53 14.56
N ASP A 55 -1.83 -19.88 14.20
CA ASP A 55 -1.44 -21.26 13.95
C ASP A 55 -0.97 -21.93 15.24
N LYS A 56 -1.69 -22.98 15.65
CA LYS A 56 -1.41 -23.82 16.81
C LYS A 56 -0.82 -25.19 16.44
N SER A 57 -0.61 -25.45 15.14
CA SER A 57 -0.52 -26.81 14.58
C SER A 57 0.89 -27.32 14.22
N MET A 58 1.97 -26.51 14.24
CA MET A 58 3.26 -26.96 13.68
C MET A 58 4.53 -26.74 14.52
N SER A 59 5.36 -27.80 14.50
CA SER A 59 6.80 -27.89 14.78
C SER A 59 7.66 -27.15 13.74
N MET A 60 8.85 -26.69 14.13
CA MET A 60 9.78 -25.79 13.41
C MET A 60 10.28 -26.22 11.99
N GLY A 61 9.75 -27.28 11.37
CA GLY A 61 10.35 -27.91 10.18
C GLY A 61 10.16 -27.18 8.84
N ASP A 62 8.99 -26.57 8.61
CA ASP A 62 8.63 -26.02 7.28
C ASP A 62 8.67 -24.49 7.20
N CYS A 63 9.10 -23.81 8.27
CA CYS A 63 9.00 -22.35 8.40
C CYS A 63 10.23 -21.56 7.92
N TYR A 64 11.20 -22.21 7.27
CA TYR A 64 12.38 -21.53 6.73
C TYR A 64 12.17 -20.89 5.35
N ASN A 65 10.96 -21.00 4.78
CA ASN A 65 10.59 -20.32 3.54
C ASN A 65 9.53 -19.25 3.84
N VAL A 66 10.00 -18.04 4.14
CA VAL A 66 9.17 -16.85 4.38
C VAL A 66 8.49 -16.48 3.07
N LYS A 67 7.23 -16.87 2.90
CA LYS A 67 6.40 -16.41 1.79
C LYS A 67 5.09 -15.92 2.37
N ALA A 68 4.57 -14.84 1.82
CA ALA A 68 3.18 -14.48 2.03
C ALA A 68 2.32 -15.70 1.66
N ILE A 69 1.61 -16.26 2.64
CA ILE A 69 0.77 -17.44 2.43
C ILE A 69 -0.64 -17.00 2.06
N THR A 70 -1.17 -17.57 0.98
CA THR A 70 -2.62 -17.59 0.77
C THR A 70 -3.23 -18.62 1.72
N PRO A 71 -4.42 -18.38 2.31
CA PRO A 71 -5.12 -19.39 3.09
C PRO A 71 -5.24 -20.67 2.26
N ARG A 72 -4.77 -21.80 2.80
CA ARG A 72 -4.72 -23.10 2.11
C ARG A 72 -6.11 -23.48 1.56
N ALA A 73 -6.36 -23.23 0.28
CA ALA A 73 -7.15 -24.11 -0.55
C ALA A 73 -6.18 -25.12 -1.18
N SER A 74 -6.50 -26.41 -1.02
CA SER A 74 -5.76 -27.61 -1.43
C SER A 74 -4.77 -27.45 -2.60
N ASN A 75 -3.54 -27.92 -2.35
CA ASN A 75 -2.55 -28.44 -3.31
C ASN A 75 -2.59 -27.83 -4.72
N LYS A 76 -1.74 -26.84 -4.98
CA LYS A 76 -1.03 -26.73 -6.27
C LYS A 76 0.25 -25.92 -6.13
N GLU A 77 1.21 -26.35 -6.91
CA GLU A 77 2.64 -26.02 -6.91
C GLU A 77 2.98 -24.52 -6.97
N ASN A 78 4.21 -24.25 -6.52
CA ASN A 78 4.95 -22.99 -6.65
C ASN A 78 4.69 -22.22 -7.94
N SER A 79 4.37 -20.94 -7.80
CA SER A 79 4.87 -19.87 -8.67
C SER A 79 4.76 -18.54 -7.94
N ASP A 80 5.61 -17.58 -8.26
CA ASP A 80 5.43 -16.16 -7.89
C ASP A 80 4.07 -15.69 -8.41
N LYS A 81 3.03 -15.73 -7.56
CA LYS A 81 1.67 -15.34 -7.96
C LYS A 81 1.56 -13.84 -7.83
N VAL A 82 1.65 -13.15 -8.96
CA VAL A 82 1.25 -11.76 -9.09
C VAL A 82 -0.26 -11.70 -8.84
N GLU A 83 -0.70 -11.02 -7.77
CA GLU A 83 -2.13 -10.76 -7.55
C GLU A 83 -2.52 -9.46 -8.24
N TYR A 84 -3.46 -9.56 -9.18
CA TYR A 84 -4.08 -8.39 -9.78
C TYR A 84 -5.28 -7.96 -8.95
N SER A 85 -5.33 -6.70 -8.57
CA SER A 85 -6.45 -6.16 -7.80
C SER A 85 -6.73 -4.71 -8.17
N GLN A 86 -7.99 -4.33 -8.03
CA GLN A 86 -8.44 -2.95 -8.17
C GLN A 86 -8.62 -2.36 -6.77
N ILE A 87 -7.91 -1.27 -6.48
CA ILE A 87 -7.99 -0.57 -5.19
C ILE A 87 -8.44 0.86 -5.47
N GLU A 88 -9.60 1.22 -4.97
CA GLU A 88 -10.12 2.59 -4.98
C GLU A 88 -9.63 3.34 -3.76
N VAL A 89 -9.20 4.58 -3.95
CA VAL A 89 -8.84 5.57 -2.92
C VAL A 89 -9.71 6.79 -3.16
N ILE A 90 -10.46 7.22 -2.15
CA ILE A 90 -11.25 8.45 -2.19
C ILE A 90 -10.58 9.47 -1.27
N ILE A 91 -10.32 10.67 -1.79
CA ILE A 91 -9.71 11.78 -1.05
C ILE A 91 -10.67 12.96 -1.11
N GLU A 92 -11.30 13.29 0.01
CA GLU A 92 -12.18 14.45 0.16
C GLU A 92 -11.50 15.49 1.04
N THR A 93 -11.30 16.68 0.53
CA THR A 93 -10.63 17.75 1.29
C THR A 93 -11.62 18.54 2.14
N ALA A 94 -11.14 18.99 3.31
CA ALA A 94 -11.85 19.98 4.09
C ALA A 94 -11.82 21.35 3.40
N THR A 95 -12.67 22.28 3.83
CA THR A 95 -12.84 23.60 3.21
C THR A 95 -11.73 24.60 3.55
N ASP A 96 -10.74 24.23 4.36
CA ASP A 96 -9.73 25.12 4.92
C ASP A 96 -8.27 24.77 4.55
N ALA A 97 -8.00 23.58 4.01
CA ALA A 97 -6.64 23.15 3.69
C ALA A 97 -6.55 22.24 2.45
N GLU A 98 -5.49 22.44 1.66
CA GLU A 98 -5.12 21.46 0.63
C GLU A 98 -4.74 20.13 1.28
N ALA A 99 -5.12 19.02 0.66
CA ALA A 99 -4.68 17.71 1.09
C ALA A 99 -3.45 17.24 0.32
N LYS A 100 -2.50 16.63 1.03
CA LYS A 100 -1.44 15.83 0.40
C LYS A 100 -1.52 14.40 0.90
N VAL A 101 -1.56 13.45 -0.01
CA VAL A 101 -1.72 12.02 0.28
C VAL A 101 -0.63 11.22 -0.41
N CYS A 102 0.09 10.41 0.35
CA CYS A 102 1.20 9.60 -0.15
C CYS A 102 0.78 8.12 -0.26
N LEU A 103 0.64 7.61 -1.49
CA LEU A 103 0.36 6.20 -1.77
C LEU A 103 1.65 5.38 -1.79
N GLY A 104 1.71 4.33 -0.98
CA GLY A 104 2.90 3.47 -0.84
C GLY A 104 3.67 3.70 0.46
N MET A 105 3.32 4.74 1.22
CA MET A 105 3.81 4.93 2.59
C MET A 105 2.87 4.27 3.59
N SER A 106 3.44 3.59 4.57
CA SER A 106 2.74 3.20 5.80
C SER A 106 3.32 3.94 7.00
N ASP A 107 2.63 3.86 8.13
CA ASP A 107 3.13 4.25 9.45
C ASP A 107 4.54 3.70 9.76
N LEU A 108 4.83 2.49 9.28
CA LEU A 108 6.15 1.85 9.42
C LEU A 108 7.28 2.54 8.61
N GLY A 109 6.98 3.16 7.47
CA GLY A 109 7.98 3.75 6.59
C GLY A 109 8.44 5.15 7.01
N LEU A 110 7.67 5.84 7.88
CA LEU A 110 7.85 7.27 8.19
C LEU A 110 9.28 7.64 8.61
N GLU A 111 10.00 6.77 9.31
CA GLU A 111 11.39 7.04 9.71
C GLU A 111 12.36 7.14 8.52
N ILE A 112 12.15 6.31 7.50
CA ILE A 112 12.94 6.34 6.26
C ILE A 112 12.60 7.61 5.46
N PHE A 113 11.36 8.09 5.56
CA PHE A 113 10.90 9.26 4.80
C PHE A 113 11.10 10.60 5.53
N ASP A 114 12.09 10.69 6.43
CA ASP A 114 12.37 11.88 7.26
C ASP A 114 11.12 12.39 8.02
N GLY A 115 10.30 11.45 8.50
CA GLY A 115 9.06 11.75 9.21
C GLY A 115 7.92 12.31 8.33
N ALA A 116 8.05 12.28 7.00
CA ALA A 116 7.03 12.77 6.08
C ALA A 116 5.70 12.04 6.31
N GLN A 117 4.65 12.77 6.69
CA GLN A 117 3.34 12.19 6.99
C GLN A 117 2.70 11.54 5.76
N VAL A 118 1.94 10.46 5.97
CA VAL A 118 1.13 9.82 4.91
C VAL A 118 0.05 10.77 4.39
N VAL A 119 -0.50 11.59 5.29
CA VAL A 119 -1.60 12.52 5.01
C VAL A 119 -1.30 13.89 5.63
N LYS A 120 -1.47 14.96 4.84
CA LYS A 120 -1.43 16.37 5.30
C LYS A 120 -2.76 17.05 4.95
N GLY A 121 -3.20 18.00 5.77
CA GLY A 121 -4.43 18.78 5.54
C GLY A 121 -5.71 18.10 6.07
N SER A 122 -5.58 16.99 6.79
CA SER A 122 -6.69 16.25 7.41
C SER A 122 -7.90 15.97 6.49
N PRO A 123 -7.71 15.53 5.22
CA PRO A 123 -8.81 15.08 4.38
C PRO A 123 -9.55 13.88 5.00
N VAL A 124 -10.79 13.68 4.56
CA VAL A 124 -11.49 12.41 4.74
C VAL A 124 -10.96 11.43 3.69
N ILE A 125 -10.51 10.27 4.16
CA ILE A 125 -9.95 9.21 3.32
C ILE A 125 -10.93 8.02 3.29
N GLY A 126 -11.26 7.57 2.08
CA GLY A 126 -12.13 6.43 1.83
C GLY A 126 -11.57 5.47 0.77
N GLY A 127 -12.46 4.66 0.20
CA GLY A 127 -12.13 3.71 -0.87
C GLY A 127 -12.40 2.25 -0.50
N THR A 128 -11.72 1.32 -1.19
CA THR A 128 -11.98 -0.13 -1.09
C THR A 128 -11.89 -0.67 0.34
N PHE A 129 -10.97 -0.13 1.15
CA PHE A 129 -10.79 -0.53 2.55
C PHE A 129 -11.16 0.61 3.51
N LYS A 130 -12.05 1.51 3.10
CA LYS A 130 -12.49 2.68 3.89
C LYS A 130 -11.30 3.56 4.31
N ASP A 131 -11.27 3.97 5.57
CA ASP A 131 -10.21 4.77 6.19
C ASP A 131 -8.83 4.07 6.21
N ASN A 132 -8.80 2.74 6.11
CA ASN A 132 -7.58 1.96 6.13
C ASN A 132 -6.93 1.76 4.74
N THR A 133 -7.54 2.28 3.67
CA THR A 133 -7.09 2.05 2.28
C THR A 133 -5.63 2.43 2.05
N LEU A 134 -5.21 3.61 2.53
CA LEU A 134 -3.83 4.08 2.38
C LEU A 134 -2.83 3.16 3.10
N ASN A 135 -3.18 2.72 4.29
CA ASN A 135 -2.34 1.85 5.09
C ASN A 135 -2.21 0.46 4.46
N VAL A 136 -3.28 -0.08 3.85
CA VAL A 136 -3.20 -1.35 3.08
C VAL A 136 -2.24 -1.21 1.90
N ILE A 137 -2.37 -0.14 1.10
CA ILE A 137 -1.45 0.14 -0.02
C ILE A 137 0.00 0.25 0.48
N GLY A 138 0.23 1.00 1.56
CA GLY A 138 1.56 1.17 2.16
C GLY A 138 2.15 -0.15 2.66
N ARG A 139 1.37 -1.01 3.30
CA ARG A 139 1.81 -2.32 3.77
C ARG A 139 2.12 -3.27 2.61
N LEU A 140 1.29 -3.27 1.56
CA LEU A 140 1.58 -4.03 0.34
C LEU A 140 2.91 -3.59 -0.27
N ALA A 141 3.15 -2.28 -0.37
CA ALA A 141 4.43 -1.75 -0.85
C ALA A 141 5.59 -2.14 0.08
N ASN A 142 5.45 -2.03 1.39
CA ASN A 142 6.52 -2.31 2.35
C ASN A 142 6.90 -3.82 2.44
N HIS A 143 5.98 -4.71 2.07
CA HIS A 143 6.14 -6.15 2.21
C HIS A 143 6.24 -6.89 0.88
N GLY A 144 6.31 -6.16 -0.23
CA GLY A 144 6.46 -6.74 -1.55
C GLY A 144 6.75 -5.69 -2.60
N LEU A 145 6.41 -6.01 -3.84
CA LEU A 145 6.43 -5.09 -4.97
C LEU A 145 4.99 -4.87 -5.39
N LEU A 146 4.48 -3.67 -5.16
CA LEU A 146 3.15 -3.25 -5.60
C LEU A 146 3.30 -2.44 -6.88
N GLN A 147 3.12 -3.09 -8.02
CA GLN A 147 3.15 -2.43 -9.32
C GLN A 147 1.79 -1.80 -9.62
N ILE A 148 1.79 -0.51 -9.99
CA ILE A 148 0.63 0.17 -10.55
C ILE A 148 0.66 -0.03 -12.07
N THR A 149 -0.27 -0.87 -12.54
CA THR A 149 -0.42 -1.24 -13.97
C THR A 149 -1.33 -0.27 -14.73
N GLY A 150 -2.07 0.55 -13.99
CA GLY A 150 -2.87 1.66 -14.50
C GLY A 150 -3.58 2.39 -13.37
N ALA A 151 -4.14 3.56 -13.67
CA ALA A 151 -4.96 4.32 -12.74
C ALA A 151 -6.05 5.09 -13.50
N ARG A 152 -7.27 5.06 -12.97
CA ARG A 152 -8.37 5.95 -13.38
C ARG A 152 -8.59 6.99 -12.29
N PHE A 153 -8.73 8.24 -12.69
CA PHE A 153 -8.96 9.38 -11.84
C PHE A 153 -10.31 9.98 -12.17
N LEU A 154 -11.09 10.29 -11.14
CA LEU A 154 -12.33 11.05 -11.21
C LEU A 154 -12.21 12.16 -10.18
N ALA A 155 -12.28 13.41 -10.63
CA ALA A 155 -12.23 14.57 -9.77
C ALA A 155 -13.61 15.23 -9.67
N SER A 156 -13.85 16.00 -8.62
CA SER A 156 -15.02 16.90 -8.55
C SER A 156 -14.94 18.04 -9.58
N ASN A 157 -13.72 18.43 -9.96
CA ASN A 157 -13.43 19.51 -10.90
C ASN A 157 -12.12 19.22 -11.66
N ASP A 158 -12.01 19.66 -12.92
CA ASP A 158 -10.80 19.44 -13.72
C ASP A 158 -9.56 20.22 -13.26
N ASN A 159 -9.74 21.28 -12.45
CA ASN A 159 -8.67 22.04 -11.82
C ASN A 159 -7.78 21.17 -10.92
N VAL A 160 -8.30 20.07 -10.37
CA VAL A 160 -7.51 19.07 -9.62
C VAL A 160 -6.33 18.57 -10.46
N TYR A 161 -6.51 18.44 -11.77
CA TYR A 161 -5.46 17.94 -12.68
C TYR A 161 -4.33 18.94 -12.95
N SER A 162 -4.44 20.19 -12.50
CA SER A 162 -3.32 21.14 -12.48
C SER A 162 -2.23 20.72 -11.47
N TYR A 163 -2.61 19.94 -10.45
CA TYR A 163 -1.74 19.43 -9.40
C TYR A 163 -1.23 18.03 -9.77
N SER A 164 -0.17 18.01 -10.57
CA SER A 164 0.48 16.78 -11.02
C SER A 164 1.02 15.95 -9.85
N PRO A 165 0.75 14.63 -9.79
CA PRO A 165 1.31 13.76 -8.78
C PRO A 165 2.83 13.71 -8.86
N ARG A 166 3.49 13.32 -7.77
CA ARG A 166 4.95 13.17 -7.72
C ARG A 166 5.31 11.77 -7.28
N PHE A 167 6.16 11.10 -8.04
CA PHE A 167 6.78 9.85 -7.64
C PHE A 167 8.11 10.16 -6.96
N LYS A 168 8.17 9.92 -5.64
CA LYS A 168 9.36 10.17 -4.83
C LYS A 168 9.98 8.85 -4.41
N THR A 169 11.31 8.76 -4.48
CA THR A 169 12.09 7.59 -4.05
C THR A 169 13.13 8.05 -3.05
N TYR A 170 13.30 7.26 -2.00
CA TYR A 170 14.23 7.50 -0.91
C TYR A 170 15.32 6.43 -0.89
N SER A 171 16.51 6.83 -0.46
CA SER A 171 17.60 5.90 -0.15
C SER A 171 17.36 5.21 1.19
N HIS A 172 18.14 4.17 1.47
CA HIS A 172 18.13 3.45 2.74
C HIS A 172 18.52 4.31 3.96
N VAL A 173 19.12 5.48 3.73
CA VAL A 173 19.44 6.47 4.79
C VAL A 173 18.44 7.61 4.86
N GLY A 174 17.36 7.55 4.06
CA GLY A 174 16.26 8.51 4.07
C GLY A 174 16.48 9.80 3.27
N GLU A 175 17.51 9.84 2.43
CA GLU A 175 17.70 10.92 1.47
C GLU A 175 16.83 10.72 0.23
N VAL A 176 16.21 11.80 -0.26
CA VAL A 176 15.46 11.77 -1.53
C VAL A 176 16.42 11.59 -2.69
N ILE A 177 16.27 10.48 -3.43
CA ILE A 177 17.11 10.16 -4.60
C ILE A 177 16.40 10.42 -5.92
N ASN A 178 15.06 10.45 -5.92
CA ASN A 178 14.27 10.78 -7.10
C ASN A 178 13.01 11.52 -6.67
N ASP A 179 12.64 12.53 -7.45
CA ASP A 179 11.39 13.27 -7.29
C ASP A 179 10.86 13.65 -8.68
N LYS A 180 10.11 12.72 -9.26
CA LYS A 180 9.62 12.80 -10.64
C LYS A 180 8.17 13.25 -10.66
N ARG A 181 7.89 14.33 -11.39
CA ARG A 181 6.52 14.75 -11.69
C ARG A 181 5.85 13.76 -12.65
N LEU A 182 4.68 13.27 -12.29
CA LEU A 182 3.81 12.46 -13.13
C LEU A 182 2.74 13.37 -13.73
N HIS A 183 2.57 13.33 -15.04
CA HIS A 183 1.56 14.15 -15.71
C HIS A 183 0.29 13.33 -15.89
N TYR A 184 -0.87 13.93 -15.65
CA TYR A 184 -2.11 13.33 -16.09
C TYR A 184 -2.13 13.24 -17.63
N PRO A 185 -2.72 12.19 -18.20
CA PRO A 185 -3.13 12.18 -19.59
C PRO A 185 -3.97 13.42 -19.90
N LYS A 186 -4.01 13.85 -21.17
CA LYS A 186 -5.00 14.86 -21.56
C LYS A 186 -6.38 14.19 -21.59
N SER A 187 -7.44 14.94 -21.32
CA SER A 187 -8.77 14.50 -21.78
C SER A 187 -8.67 14.26 -23.29
N SER A 188 -9.30 13.20 -23.79
CA SER A 188 -9.41 13.08 -25.24
C SER A 188 -10.26 14.22 -25.76
N SER A 189 -10.04 14.66 -27.00
CA SER A 189 -10.86 15.70 -27.63
C SER A 189 -12.33 15.29 -27.78
N ASN A 190 -12.64 14.00 -27.56
CA ASN A 190 -13.97 13.41 -27.65
C ASN A 190 -14.58 13.14 -26.27
N ASP A 191 -13.82 13.33 -25.18
CA ASP A 191 -14.37 13.19 -23.83
C ASP A 191 -15.17 14.45 -23.50
N GLU A 192 -16.50 14.32 -23.47
CA GLU A 192 -17.39 15.35 -22.95
C GLU A 192 -17.16 15.63 -21.46
N ASN A 193 -16.46 14.72 -20.76
CA ASN A 193 -16.16 14.83 -19.34
C ASN A 193 -14.68 15.21 -19.11
N THR A 194 -14.43 16.46 -18.69
CA THR A 194 -13.09 16.95 -18.36
C THR A 194 -12.64 16.54 -16.95
N GLU A 195 -13.50 15.93 -16.15
CA GLU A 195 -13.22 15.49 -14.78
C GLU A 195 -12.63 14.08 -14.68
N ILE A 196 -12.52 13.32 -15.78
CA ILE A 196 -11.96 11.95 -15.78
C ILE A 196 -10.62 11.91 -16.50
N ARG A 197 -9.64 11.20 -15.93
CA ARG A 197 -8.34 10.89 -16.57
C ARG A 197 -7.99 9.42 -16.39
N THR A 198 -7.35 8.81 -17.38
CA THR A 198 -6.97 7.39 -17.32
C THR A 198 -5.52 7.19 -17.74
N MET A 199 -4.65 6.85 -16.79
CA MET A 199 -3.31 6.33 -17.05
C MET A 199 -3.42 4.81 -17.27
N ASP A 200 -3.62 4.37 -18.50
CA ASP A 200 -3.61 2.95 -18.83
C ASP A 200 -2.18 2.40 -19.03
N SER A 201 -2.07 1.10 -19.27
CA SER A 201 -0.79 0.44 -19.48
C SER A 201 -0.03 0.98 -20.71
N ASN A 202 -0.75 1.41 -21.75
CA ASN A 202 -0.15 2.02 -22.94
C ASN A 202 0.47 3.38 -22.59
N TYR A 203 -0.27 4.24 -21.89
CA TYR A 203 0.24 5.52 -21.41
C TYR A 203 1.49 5.36 -20.54
N LEU A 204 1.46 4.43 -19.59
CA LEU A 204 2.62 4.16 -18.72
C LEU A 204 3.84 3.72 -19.55
N THR A 205 3.63 2.85 -20.54
CA THR A 205 4.69 2.36 -21.44
C THR A 205 5.25 3.49 -22.32
N GLU A 206 4.39 4.25 -22.99
CA GLU A 206 4.77 5.37 -23.85
C GLU A 206 5.54 6.47 -23.12
N LYS A 207 5.21 6.71 -21.84
CA LYS A 207 5.89 7.69 -20.99
C LYS A 207 7.10 7.13 -20.24
N GLY A 208 7.44 5.87 -20.43
CA GLY A 208 8.52 5.21 -19.70
C GLY A 208 8.32 5.30 -18.18
N LEU A 209 7.08 5.14 -17.71
CA LEU A 209 6.70 5.16 -16.31
C LEU A 209 6.59 3.72 -15.81
N SER A 210 7.55 3.31 -14.98
CA SER A 210 7.43 2.10 -14.17
C SER A 210 7.11 2.52 -12.74
N LEU A 211 5.83 2.39 -12.37
CA LEU A 211 5.33 2.76 -11.04
C LEU A 211 5.28 1.52 -10.17
N VAL A 212 6.39 1.20 -9.50
CA VAL A 212 6.51 0.07 -8.58
C VAL A 212 6.78 0.62 -7.19
N LEU A 213 5.86 0.37 -6.26
CA LEU A 213 5.98 0.74 -4.85
C LEU A 213 6.59 -0.44 -4.07
N ASP A 214 7.66 -0.17 -3.33
CA ASP A 214 8.50 -1.19 -2.66
C ASP A 214 8.86 -0.81 -1.21
N GLY A 215 8.13 0.15 -0.64
CA GLY A 215 8.40 0.67 0.71
C GLY A 215 9.49 1.75 0.76
N MET A 216 10.25 1.96 -0.32
CA MET A 216 11.24 3.03 -0.44
C MET A 216 10.76 4.20 -1.31
N ASN A 217 9.56 4.09 -1.87
CA ASN A 217 9.00 5.10 -2.74
C ASN A 217 7.49 5.23 -2.57
N PHE A 218 6.96 6.37 -3.02
CA PHE A 218 5.52 6.66 -2.96
C PHE A 218 5.10 7.61 -4.07
N ILE A 219 3.78 7.61 -4.35
CA ILE A 219 3.15 8.60 -5.21
C ILE A 219 2.40 9.61 -4.32
N GLU A 220 2.85 10.86 -4.37
CA GLU A 220 2.22 11.99 -3.68
C GLU A 220 1.16 12.61 -4.59
N PHE A 221 -0.09 12.64 -4.11
CA PHE A 221 -1.19 13.38 -4.71
C PHE A 221 -1.45 14.65 -3.92
N THR A 222 -1.77 15.74 -4.61
CA THR A 222 -2.25 16.97 -3.99
C THR A 222 -3.67 17.22 -4.47
N VAL A 223 -4.60 17.40 -3.53
CA VAL A 223 -6.00 17.71 -3.82
C VAL A 223 -6.29 19.13 -3.29
N PRO A 224 -6.79 20.05 -4.13
CA PRO A 224 -7.11 21.42 -3.71
C PRO A 224 -8.21 21.46 -2.65
N VAL A 225 -8.30 22.60 -1.95
CA VAL A 225 -9.32 22.87 -0.93
C VAL A 225 -10.74 22.74 -1.51
N GLY A 226 -11.62 22.03 -0.80
CA GLY A 226 -13.02 21.85 -1.18
C GLY A 226 -13.25 20.94 -2.39
N GLU A 227 -12.20 20.25 -2.87
CA GLU A 227 -12.29 19.31 -3.99
C GLU A 227 -12.18 17.86 -3.50
N GLU A 228 -12.65 16.95 -4.35
CA GLU A 228 -12.59 15.49 -4.20
C GLU A 228 -11.77 14.88 -5.36
N LEU A 229 -10.99 13.86 -5.03
CA LEU A 229 -10.32 13.01 -6.01
C LEU A 229 -10.54 11.53 -5.67
N THR A 230 -11.22 10.83 -6.56
CA THR A 230 -11.33 9.37 -6.54
C THR A 230 -10.30 8.76 -7.49
N ILE A 231 -9.48 7.86 -6.97
CA ILE A 231 -8.41 7.17 -7.70
C ILE A 231 -8.71 5.66 -7.68
N THR A 232 -8.96 5.08 -8.84
CA THR A 232 -9.02 3.64 -9.02
C THR A 232 -7.67 3.14 -9.52
N LEU A 233 -6.90 2.48 -8.65
CA LEU A 233 -5.63 1.86 -8.98
C LEU A 233 -5.84 0.44 -9.50
N TYR A 234 -5.21 0.12 -10.64
CA TYR A 234 -5.07 -1.25 -11.12
C TYR A 234 -3.68 -1.75 -10.72
N THR A 235 -3.64 -2.69 -9.79
CA THR A 235 -2.40 -3.10 -9.13
C THR A 235 -2.05 -4.55 -9.44
N ALA A 236 -0.76 -4.83 -9.41
CA ALA A 236 -0.17 -6.15 -9.50
C ALA A 236 0.81 -6.31 -8.32
N PHE A 237 0.47 -7.14 -7.35
CA PHE A 237 1.28 -7.35 -6.15
C PHE A 237 2.12 -8.61 -6.26
N THR A 238 3.42 -8.49 -5.99
CA THR A 238 4.36 -9.61 -5.88
C THR A 238 5.00 -9.60 -4.50
N PRO A 239 4.82 -10.64 -3.67
CA PRO A 239 5.49 -10.70 -2.37
C PRO A 239 7.00 -10.83 -2.54
N ILE A 240 7.78 -10.07 -1.76
CA ILE A 240 9.25 -10.23 -1.70
C ILE A 240 9.56 -11.44 -0.82
N ARG A 241 10.46 -12.30 -1.30
CA ARG A 241 10.90 -13.55 -0.64
C ARG A 241 11.95 -13.29 0.43
#